data_AF-A0A948FT17-F1
#
_entry.id   AF-A0A948FT17-F1
#
_cell.length_a   1.000
_cell.length_b   1.000
_cell.length_c   1.000
_cell.angle_alpha   90.00
_cell.angle_beta   90.00
_cell.angle_gamma   90.00
#
_symmetry.space_group_name_H-M   'P 1'
#
loop_
_entity.id
_entity.type
_entity.pdbx_description
1 polymer ?
#
loop_
_entity_poly.entity_id
_entity_poly.type
_entity_poly.pdbx_seq_one_letter_code
_entity_poly.pdbx_strand_id
1 'polypeptide(L)'
;HIEDNNYSPVIEKAKSLSGLKDVVSQTVLTTGFSTSVFVSLKDKIKKLVEDGKIRRFFLVGGCDSPNRKNEYYREFVKLLPKDTIILTLACGKFRINDLELGNIEGVPRIIDIGQCNDAIVGIEVVSLLSELFGVEINKLPLSIVLMWMEQKAVAIFWSLLSLGIKSIYVGPIIPAWVNDEILKVLVDNYDVRPISTPKEDIETICTGK
;
A
#
# COMPACT_ATOMS: atom_id res chain seq x y z
N HIS A 1 -2.53 6.51 31.89
CA HIS A 1 -1.50 5.47 31.72
C HIS A 1 -2.04 4.18 32.33
N ILE A 2 -1.69 3.01 31.80
CA ILE A 2 -2.11 1.71 32.35
C ILE A 2 -0.87 1.07 32.96
N GLU A 3 -0.88 0.90 34.27
CA GLU A 3 0.22 0.28 35.02
C GLU A 3 0.04 -1.24 35.05
N ASP A 4 1.15 -1.99 34.96
CA ASP A 4 1.19 -3.45 35.09
C ASP A 4 0.25 -4.24 34.17
N ASN A 5 -0.14 -3.67 33.02
CA ASN A 5 -1.20 -4.21 32.16
C ASN A 5 -2.52 -4.45 32.91
N ASN A 6 -2.76 -3.75 34.02
CA ASN A 6 -4.01 -3.82 34.77
C ASN A 6 -5.08 -2.97 34.09
N TYR A 7 -5.86 -3.61 33.22
CA TYR A 7 -6.96 -2.97 32.49
C TYR A 7 -8.24 -2.77 33.32
N SER A 8 -8.27 -3.17 34.60
CA SER A 8 -9.46 -3.03 35.46
C SER A 8 -10.03 -1.60 35.49
N PRO A 9 -9.22 -0.53 35.60
CA PRO A 9 -9.75 0.84 35.57
C PRO A 9 -10.44 1.21 34.26
N VAL A 10 -9.94 0.71 33.11
CA VAL A 10 -10.55 0.95 31.80
C VAL A 10 -11.87 0.19 31.66
N ILE A 11 -11.91 -1.06 32.14
CA ILE A 11 -13.11 -1.90 32.11
C ILE A 11 -14.21 -1.28 32.96
N GLU A 12 -13.90 -0.87 34.20
CA GLU A 12 -14.88 -0.23 35.08
C GLU A 12 -15.36 1.11 34.52
N LYS A 13 -14.46 1.89 33.93
CA LYS A 13 -14.85 3.11 33.22
C LYS A 13 -15.81 2.81 32.07
N ALA A 14 -15.52 1.80 31.24
CA ALA A 14 -16.37 1.42 30.12
C ALA A 14 -17.78 1.00 30.57
N LYS A 15 -17.91 0.22 31.66
CA LYS A 15 -19.20 -0.17 32.24
C LYS A 15 -20.03 1.02 32.76
N SER A 16 -19.36 2.08 33.24
CA SER A 16 -20.03 3.28 33.76
C SER A 16 -20.59 4.21 32.66
N LEU A 17 -20.11 4.05 31.42
CA LEU A 17 -20.52 4.89 30.30
C LEU A 17 -21.76 4.32 29.62
N SER A 18 -22.60 5.21 29.08
CA SER A 18 -23.67 4.78 28.19
C SER A 18 -23.09 4.10 26.94
N GLY A 19 -23.80 3.10 26.42
CA GLY A 19 -23.44 2.48 25.15
C GLY A 19 -23.31 3.51 24.03
N LEU A 20 -22.44 3.23 23.06
CA LEU A 20 -22.37 4.01 21.83
C LEU A 20 -23.67 3.82 21.05
N LYS A 21 -24.12 4.86 20.34
CA LYS A 21 -25.22 4.68 19.38
C LYS A 21 -24.73 3.76 18.29
N ASP A 22 -25.48 2.70 18.01
CA ASP A 22 -25.20 1.83 16.87
C ASP A 22 -25.28 2.65 15.58
N VAL A 23 -24.12 2.84 14.95
CA VAL A 23 -24.01 3.34 13.58
C VAL A 23 -23.69 2.13 12.72
N VAL A 24 -24.72 1.54 12.11
CA VAL A 24 -24.53 0.44 11.17
C VAL A 24 -24.01 1.02 9.86
N SER A 25 -22.70 0.89 9.63
CA SER A 25 -22.13 1.15 8.31
C SER A 25 -22.56 0.01 7.36
N GLN A 26 -22.99 0.37 6.15
CA GLN A 26 -23.22 -0.62 5.08
C GLN A 26 -21.91 -1.05 4.40
N THR A 27 -20.80 -0.35 4.67
CA THR A 27 -19.49 -0.65 4.07
C THR A 27 -18.92 -1.93 4.68
N VAL A 28 -18.75 -2.95 3.83
CA VAL A 28 -18.02 -4.18 4.17
C VAL A 28 -16.61 -4.08 3.61
N LEU A 29 -15.61 -4.15 4.48
CA LEU A 29 -14.20 -4.12 4.09
C LEU A 29 -13.64 -5.55 4.08
N THR A 30 -13.15 -6.01 2.93
CA THR A 30 -12.42 -7.29 2.85
C THR A 30 -10.96 -7.06 3.24
N THR A 31 -10.48 -7.77 4.25
CA THR A 31 -9.12 -7.63 4.81
C THR A 31 -8.50 -9.01 5.06
N GLY A 32 -7.23 -9.04 5.47
CA GLY A 32 -6.58 -10.28 5.94
C GLY A 32 -5.87 -11.08 4.85
N PHE A 33 -5.34 -10.42 3.81
CA PHE A 33 -4.54 -11.07 2.77
C PHE A 33 -3.08 -11.26 3.23
N SER A 34 -2.89 -12.13 4.22
CA SER A 34 -1.55 -12.58 4.63
C SER A 34 -0.87 -13.41 3.54
N THR A 35 0.41 -13.75 3.74
CA THR A 35 1.18 -14.59 2.81
C THR A 35 0.44 -15.87 2.44
N SER A 36 -0.19 -16.57 3.39
CA SER A 36 -0.90 -17.83 3.13
C SER A 36 -2.13 -17.65 2.24
N VAL A 37 -2.88 -16.56 2.43
CA VAL A 37 -4.03 -16.22 1.59
C VAL A 37 -3.55 -15.87 0.17
N PHE A 38 -2.49 -15.07 0.05
CA PHE A 38 -1.93 -14.72 -1.25
C PHE A 38 -1.40 -15.96 -2.00
N VAL A 39 -0.69 -16.85 -1.29
CA VAL A 39 -0.22 -18.13 -1.83
C VAL A 39 -1.37 -18.98 -2.36
N SER A 40 -2.53 -19.00 -1.68
CA SER A 40 -3.71 -19.73 -2.16
C SER A 40 -4.29 -19.18 -3.47
N LEU A 41 -4.03 -17.91 -3.79
CA LEU A 41 -4.46 -17.24 -5.01
C LEU A 41 -3.39 -17.22 -6.11
N LYS A 42 -2.15 -17.63 -5.82
CA LYS A 42 -0.99 -17.41 -6.71
C LYS A 42 -1.17 -17.98 -8.11
N ASP A 43 -1.68 -19.20 -8.24
CA ASP A 43 -1.80 -19.88 -9.55
C ASP A 43 -2.90 -19.22 -10.39
N LYS A 44 -3.96 -18.74 -9.72
CA LYS A 44 -5.02 -17.97 -10.35
C LYS A 44 -4.51 -16.61 -10.80
N ILE A 45 -3.77 -15.91 -9.95
CA ILE A 45 -3.14 -14.62 -10.29
C ILE A 45 -2.19 -14.80 -11.48
N LYS A 46 -1.33 -15.82 -11.47
CA LYS A 46 -0.42 -16.15 -12.58
C LYS A 46 -1.18 -16.27 -13.89
N LYS A 47 -2.20 -17.14 -13.91
CA LYS A 47 -3.01 -17.36 -15.10
C LYS A 47 -3.66 -16.07 -15.59
N LEU A 48 -4.23 -15.27 -14.71
CA LEU A 48 -4.87 -14.00 -15.09
C LEU A 48 -3.87 -12.98 -15.66
N VAL A 49 -2.63 -12.98 -15.19
CA VAL A 49 -1.55 -12.15 -15.75
C VAL A 49 -1.14 -12.68 -17.14
N GLU A 50 -0.91 -13.99 -17.28
CA GLU A 50 -0.54 -14.63 -18.55
C GLU A 50 -1.65 -14.48 -19.62
N ASP A 51 -2.91 -14.55 -19.20
CA ASP A 51 -4.09 -14.31 -20.04
C ASP A 51 -4.31 -12.81 -20.37
N GLY A 52 -3.47 -11.91 -19.84
CA GLY A 52 -3.56 -10.46 -20.05
C GLY A 52 -4.71 -9.76 -19.33
N LYS A 53 -5.39 -10.44 -18.40
CA LYS A 53 -6.52 -9.90 -17.62
C LYS A 53 -6.09 -9.07 -16.42
N ILE A 54 -4.89 -9.31 -15.91
CA ILE A 54 -4.21 -8.44 -14.93
C ILE A 54 -2.96 -7.89 -15.61
N ARG A 55 -2.94 -6.59 -15.91
CA ARG A 55 -1.79 -5.97 -16.58
C ARG A 55 -0.66 -5.59 -15.63
N ARG A 56 -1.01 -5.21 -14.39
CA ARG A 56 -0.09 -4.53 -13.46
C ARG A 56 -0.63 -4.55 -12.03
N PHE A 57 0.29 -4.60 -11.08
CA PHE A 57 0.08 -4.41 -9.66
C PHE A 57 0.54 -3.00 -9.24
N PHE A 58 -0.18 -2.40 -8.31
CA PHE A 58 0.21 -1.16 -7.65
C PHE A 58 0.25 -1.39 -6.16
N LEU A 59 1.38 -1.15 -5.51
CA LEU A 59 1.40 -1.01 -4.06
C LEU A 59 1.08 0.45 -3.74
N VAL A 60 -0.12 0.70 -3.20
CA VAL A 60 -0.56 2.02 -2.75
C VAL A 60 -0.85 1.93 -1.26
N GLY A 61 -0.02 2.56 -0.43
CA GLY A 61 -0.15 2.41 1.02
C GLY A 61 0.92 3.15 1.80
N GLY A 62 1.08 2.79 3.07
CA GLY A 62 1.99 3.47 4.00
C GLY A 62 1.24 4.23 5.08
N CYS A 63 1.77 5.34 5.57
CA CYS A 63 1.17 6.06 6.69
C CYS A 63 0.32 7.26 6.24
N ASP A 64 -0.95 7.28 6.63
CA ASP A 64 -1.84 8.42 6.38
C ASP A 64 -1.57 9.58 7.35
N SER A 65 -1.96 10.77 6.92
CA SER A 65 -1.95 12.02 7.68
C SER A 65 -3.22 12.83 7.35
N PRO A 66 -3.64 13.78 8.20
CA PRO A 66 -4.81 14.62 7.92
C PRO A 66 -4.57 15.67 6.81
N ASN A 67 -3.42 15.63 6.12
CA ASN A 67 -3.09 16.56 5.05
C ASN A 67 -4.02 16.39 3.83
N ARG A 68 -4.65 17.47 3.36
CA ARG A 68 -5.52 17.46 2.17
C ARG A 68 -4.82 16.97 0.91
N LYS A 69 -3.50 17.14 0.79
CA LYS A 69 -2.74 16.62 -0.36
C LYS A 69 -2.76 15.09 -0.44
N ASN A 70 -3.09 14.38 0.64
CA ASN A 70 -3.27 12.93 0.62
C ASN A 70 -4.52 12.49 -0.20
N GLU A 71 -5.37 13.42 -0.64
CA GLU A 71 -6.44 13.10 -1.59
C GLU A 71 -5.90 12.57 -2.93
N TYR A 72 -4.64 12.90 -3.24
CA TYR A 72 -3.89 12.30 -4.35
C TYR A 72 -4.09 10.79 -4.45
N TYR A 73 -3.96 10.04 -3.35
CA TYR A 73 -3.94 8.57 -3.39
C TYR A 73 -5.32 7.98 -3.70
N ARG A 74 -6.39 8.64 -3.23
CA ARG A 74 -7.76 8.24 -3.55
C ARG A 74 -8.04 8.47 -5.04
N GLU A 75 -7.70 9.65 -5.55
CA GLU A 75 -7.89 9.98 -6.97
C GLU A 75 -7.00 9.13 -7.89
N PHE A 76 -5.75 8.86 -7.47
CA PHE A 76 -4.85 7.93 -8.16
C PHE A 76 -5.50 6.56 -8.32
N VAL A 77 -5.97 5.95 -7.23
CA VAL A 77 -6.59 4.62 -7.28
C VAL A 77 -7.88 4.59 -8.11
N LYS A 78 -8.72 5.63 -8.06
CA LYS A 78 -9.93 5.73 -8.89
C LYS A 78 -9.61 5.81 -10.38
N LEU A 79 -8.51 6.45 -10.75
CA LEU A 79 -8.07 6.61 -12.14
C LEU A 79 -7.31 5.39 -12.67
N LEU A 80 -6.92 4.45 -11.79
CA LEU A 80 -6.23 3.25 -12.23
C LEU A 80 -7.13 2.40 -13.15
N PRO A 81 -6.56 1.85 -14.24
CA PRO A 81 -7.30 0.97 -15.13
C PRO A 81 -7.92 -0.25 -14.42
N LYS A 82 -9.05 -0.76 -14.93
CA LYS A 82 -9.84 -1.80 -14.25
C LYS A 82 -9.17 -3.19 -14.20
N ASP A 83 -8.17 -3.41 -15.03
CA ASP A 83 -7.33 -4.61 -15.15
C ASP A 83 -6.05 -4.50 -14.30
N THR A 84 -6.07 -3.71 -13.24
CA THR A 84 -4.97 -3.61 -12.25
C THR A 84 -5.40 -4.15 -10.89
N ILE A 85 -4.42 -4.65 -10.14
CA ILE A 85 -4.58 -5.03 -8.72
C ILE A 85 -3.85 -4.01 -7.85
N ILE A 86 -4.48 -3.61 -6.75
CA ILE A 86 -3.94 -2.71 -5.73
C ILE A 86 -3.58 -3.55 -4.51
N LEU A 87 -2.30 -3.56 -4.16
CA LEU A 87 -1.78 -4.03 -2.89
C LEU A 87 -1.76 -2.84 -1.92
N THR A 88 -2.29 -2.99 -0.72
CA THR A 88 -2.26 -1.93 0.30
C THR A 88 -1.83 -2.47 1.65
N LEU A 89 -1.27 -1.60 2.49
CA LEU A 89 -0.88 -1.88 3.86
C LEU A 89 -0.85 -0.58 4.68
N ALA A 90 -0.81 -0.73 6.01
CA ALA A 90 -0.81 0.35 6.99
C ALA A 90 -2.04 1.28 6.90
N CYS A 91 -2.05 2.35 7.70
CA CYS A 91 -3.22 3.24 7.80
C CYS A 91 -3.52 4.03 6.51
N GLY A 92 -2.57 4.13 5.57
CA GLY A 92 -2.79 4.65 4.22
C GLY A 92 -3.93 3.96 3.49
N LYS A 93 -4.20 2.69 3.82
CA LYS A 93 -5.33 1.93 3.28
C LYS A 93 -6.67 2.64 3.45
N PHE A 94 -6.86 3.42 4.51
CA PHE A 94 -8.14 4.09 4.80
C PHE A 94 -8.50 5.19 3.78
N ARG A 95 -7.57 5.56 2.88
CA ARG A 95 -7.88 6.44 1.75
C ARG A 95 -8.59 5.74 0.59
N ILE A 96 -8.49 4.40 0.53
CA ILE A 96 -8.84 3.64 -0.66
C ILE A 96 -9.63 2.35 -0.37
N ASN A 97 -9.62 1.83 0.85
CA ASN A 97 -10.20 0.52 1.18
C ASN A 97 -11.73 0.49 1.15
N ASP A 98 -12.37 1.66 1.23
CA ASP A 98 -13.82 1.84 1.08
C ASP A 98 -14.27 1.91 -0.40
N LEU A 99 -13.33 1.92 -1.36
CA LEU A 99 -13.66 1.99 -2.78
C LEU A 99 -14.17 0.64 -3.29
N GLU A 100 -15.32 0.66 -3.97
CA GLU A 100 -15.91 -0.51 -4.63
C GLU A 100 -15.22 -0.79 -5.98
N LEU A 101 -13.99 -1.29 -5.95
CA LEU A 101 -13.22 -1.56 -7.16
C LEU A 101 -13.55 -2.89 -7.84
N GLY A 102 -14.28 -3.78 -7.16
CA GLY A 102 -14.66 -5.10 -7.66
C GLY A 102 -13.54 -6.14 -7.61
N ASN A 103 -13.64 -7.15 -8.48
CA ASN A 103 -12.68 -8.24 -8.61
C ASN A 103 -12.42 -8.57 -10.09
N ILE A 104 -11.28 -9.19 -10.37
CA ILE A 104 -10.92 -9.73 -11.69
C ILE A 104 -11.06 -11.25 -11.60
N GLU A 105 -12.15 -11.77 -12.15
CA GLU A 105 -12.50 -13.20 -12.14
C GLU A 105 -12.42 -13.86 -10.75
N GLY A 106 -12.82 -13.14 -9.71
CA GLY A 106 -12.79 -13.59 -8.32
C GLY A 106 -11.47 -13.34 -7.58
N VAL A 107 -10.53 -12.59 -8.15
CA VAL A 107 -9.39 -11.99 -7.42
C VAL A 107 -9.75 -10.54 -7.07
N PRO A 108 -9.90 -10.18 -5.78
CA PRO A 108 -10.22 -8.82 -5.37
C PRO A 108 -9.22 -7.80 -5.91
N ARG A 109 -9.71 -6.65 -6.40
CA ARG A 109 -8.84 -5.59 -6.91
C ARG A 109 -8.10 -4.83 -5.82
N ILE A 110 -8.58 -4.86 -4.57
CA ILE A 110 -7.83 -4.38 -3.41
C ILE A 110 -7.46 -5.58 -2.55
N ILE A 111 -6.16 -5.74 -2.31
CA ILE A 111 -5.58 -6.78 -1.47
C ILE A 111 -4.93 -6.07 -0.29
N ASP A 112 -5.57 -6.13 0.88
CA ASP A 112 -5.06 -5.56 2.12
C ASP A 112 -4.16 -6.54 2.87
N ILE A 113 -2.86 -6.24 2.85
CA ILE A 113 -1.77 -7.05 3.42
C ILE A 113 -1.68 -6.90 4.95
N GLY A 114 -2.21 -5.82 5.52
CA GLY A 114 -2.22 -5.62 6.97
C GLY A 114 -1.67 -4.27 7.43
N GLN A 115 -0.99 -4.27 8.57
CA GLN A 115 -0.39 -3.11 9.23
C GLN A 115 0.91 -2.65 8.55
N CYS A 116 1.56 -1.62 9.09
CA CYS A 116 2.85 -1.14 8.56
C CYS A 116 3.98 -2.17 8.69
N ASN A 117 4.00 -2.94 9.78
CA ASN A 117 4.97 -4.02 9.98
C ASN A 117 4.76 -5.20 9.03
N ASP A 118 3.56 -5.36 8.47
CA ASP A 118 3.30 -6.36 7.42
C ASP A 118 3.90 -5.97 6.06
N ALA A 119 4.73 -4.91 6.01
CA ALA A 119 5.63 -4.67 4.89
C ALA A 119 6.57 -5.86 4.63
N ILE A 120 6.92 -6.65 5.65
CA ILE A 120 7.67 -7.91 5.49
C ILE A 120 6.85 -8.90 4.65
N VAL A 121 5.56 -9.07 4.95
CA VAL A 121 4.63 -9.87 4.14
C VAL A 121 4.52 -9.31 2.73
N GLY A 122 4.50 -7.98 2.58
CA GLY A 122 4.55 -7.33 1.27
C GLY A 122 5.78 -7.74 0.44
N ILE A 123 6.96 -7.79 1.07
CA ILE A 123 8.19 -8.27 0.40
C ILE A 123 8.10 -9.75 0.05
N GLU A 124 7.53 -10.59 0.91
CA GLU A 124 7.30 -12.01 0.60
C GLU A 124 6.38 -12.19 -0.61
N VAL A 125 5.30 -11.41 -0.68
CA VAL A 125 4.36 -11.38 -1.82
C VAL A 125 5.08 -10.96 -3.10
N VAL A 126 5.88 -9.89 -3.06
CA VAL A 126 6.64 -9.41 -4.22
C VAL A 126 7.70 -10.43 -4.66
N SER A 127 8.38 -11.07 -3.71
CA SER A 127 9.36 -12.13 -3.99
C SER A 127 8.70 -13.34 -4.63
N LEU A 128 7.51 -13.73 -4.14
CA LEU A 128 6.73 -14.80 -4.74
C LEU A 128 6.30 -14.46 -6.17
N LEU A 129 5.88 -13.23 -6.45
CA LEU A 129 5.56 -12.81 -7.82
C LEU A 129 6.79 -12.87 -8.73
N SER A 130 7.96 -12.43 -8.23
CA SER A 130 9.25 -12.51 -8.93
C SER A 130 9.59 -13.95 -9.32
N GLU A 131 9.47 -14.89 -8.38
CA GLU A 131 9.67 -16.32 -8.63
C GLU A 131 8.64 -16.88 -9.63
N LEU A 132 7.36 -16.54 -9.45
CA LEU A 132 6.24 -17.05 -10.23
C LEU A 132 6.33 -16.69 -11.72
N PHE A 133 6.85 -15.50 -12.01
CA PHE A 133 7.05 -14.96 -13.36
C PHE A 133 8.48 -15.14 -13.88
N GLY A 134 9.42 -15.60 -13.05
CA GLY A 134 10.82 -15.81 -13.43
C GLY A 134 11.55 -14.52 -13.82
N VAL A 135 11.20 -13.39 -13.20
CA VAL A 135 11.80 -12.08 -13.47
C VAL A 135 12.27 -11.44 -12.17
N GLU A 136 13.30 -10.59 -12.22
CA GLU A 136 13.74 -9.82 -11.06
C GLU A 136 12.62 -8.90 -10.52
N ILE A 137 12.66 -8.58 -9.23
CA ILE A 137 11.66 -7.72 -8.56
C ILE A 137 11.44 -6.40 -9.31
N ASN A 138 12.52 -5.72 -9.73
CA ASN A 138 12.44 -4.45 -10.46
C ASN A 138 11.95 -4.60 -11.92
N LYS A 139 11.73 -5.83 -12.40
CA LYS A 139 11.16 -6.14 -13.72
C LYS A 139 9.71 -6.64 -13.62
N LEU A 140 9.18 -6.81 -12.42
CA LEU A 140 7.78 -7.11 -12.23
C LEU A 140 6.90 -5.98 -12.77
N PRO A 141 5.67 -6.29 -13.25
CA PRO A 141 4.67 -5.28 -13.52
C PRO A 141 4.10 -4.75 -12.19
N LEU A 142 4.95 -4.19 -11.34
CA LEU A 142 4.64 -3.64 -10.03
C LEU A 142 5.11 -2.19 -9.97
N SER A 143 4.29 -1.32 -9.40
CA SER A 143 4.65 0.07 -9.12
C SER A 143 4.36 0.41 -7.66
N ILE A 144 5.28 1.08 -6.99
CA ILE A 144 5.20 1.35 -5.55
C ILE A 144 4.94 2.84 -5.35
N VAL A 145 3.83 3.16 -4.69
CA VAL A 145 3.34 4.53 -4.45
C VAL A 145 3.05 4.69 -2.96
N LEU A 146 4.01 5.27 -2.24
CA LEU A 146 4.03 5.32 -0.79
C LEU A 146 3.53 6.67 -0.24
N MET A 147 2.72 6.54 0.80
CA MET A 147 2.38 7.56 1.77
C MET A 147 3.31 7.45 2.96
N TRP A 148 3.67 8.57 3.58
CA TRP A 148 4.42 8.54 4.83
C TRP A 148 3.94 9.64 5.79
N MET A 149 4.22 9.45 7.08
CA MET A 149 3.91 10.42 8.12
C MET A 149 4.91 10.33 9.28
N GLU A 150 5.13 9.14 9.83
CA GLU A 150 6.00 8.91 10.99
C GLU A 150 7.21 8.02 10.66
N GLN A 151 8.03 7.72 11.68
CA GLN A 151 9.37 7.18 11.53
C GLN A 151 9.39 5.70 11.14
N LYS A 152 8.34 4.90 11.43
CA LYS A 152 8.28 3.52 10.93
C LYS A 152 8.16 3.49 9.41
N ALA A 153 7.40 4.40 8.80
CA ALA A 153 7.36 4.54 7.35
C ALA A 153 8.75 4.84 6.76
N VAL A 154 9.53 5.68 7.43
CA VAL A 154 10.92 5.99 7.04
C VAL A 154 11.82 4.76 7.16
N ALA A 155 11.73 4.00 8.25
CA ALA A 155 12.48 2.76 8.41
C ALA A 155 12.17 1.73 7.31
N ILE A 156 10.87 1.54 7.01
CA ILE A 156 10.42 0.66 5.92
C ILE A 156 10.98 1.15 4.58
N PHE A 157 10.90 2.45 4.29
CA PHE A 157 11.44 3.02 3.07
C PHE A 157 12.94 2.71 2.91
N TRP A 158 13.75 2.91 3.96
CA TRP A 158 15.17 2.53 3.93
C TRP A 158 15.39 1.04 3.73
N SER A 159 14.54 0.18 4.31
CA SER A 159 14.60 -1.27 4.05
C SER A 159 14.33 -1.61 2.58
N LEU A 160 13.36 -0.96 1.93
CA LEU A 160 13.10 -1.14 0.50
C LEU A 160 14.33 -0.75 -0.34
N LEU A 161 14.96 0.39 -0.02
CA LEU A 161 16.18 0.84 -0.70
C LEU A 161 17.35 -0.14 -0.48
N SER A 162 17.51 -0.67 0.73
CA SER A 162 18.53 -1.67 1.06
C SER A 162 18.31 -3.00 0.33
N LEU A 163 17.06 -3.35 0.01
CA LEU A 163 16.71 -4.51 -0.80
C LEU A 163 16.89 -4.26 -2.31
N GLY A 164 17.33 -3.05 -2.70
CA GLY A 164 17.56 -2.68 -4.09
C GLY A 164 16.28 -2.42 -4.88
N ILE A 165 15.15 -2.19 -4.19
CA ILE A 165 13.87 -1.86 -4.83
C ILE A 165 13.95 -0.43 -5.37
N LYS A 166 13.55 -0.26 -6.62
CA LYS A 166 13.59 1.02 -7.36
C LYS A 166 12.20 1.50 -7.77
N SER A 167 12.15 2.71 -8.36
CA SER A 167 10.94 3.30 -8.93
C SER A 167 9.84 3.51 -7.88
N ILE A 168 10.23 4.01 -6.71
CA ILE A 168 9.33 4.25 -5.58
C ILE A 168 8.83 5.69 -5.63
N TYR A 169 7.52 5.86 -5.78
CA TYR A 169 6.87 7.15 -5.69
C TYR A 169 6.58 7.50 -4.23
N VAL A 170 6.96 8.69 -3.76
CA VAL A 170 6.80 9.11 -2.36
C VAL A 170 6.22 10.52 -2.27
N GLY A 171 5.29 10.73 -1.35
CA GLY A 171 4.71 12.05 -1.11
C GLY A 171 3.64 12.07 -0.04
N PRO A 172 2.80 13.12 -0.01
CA PRO A 172 2.78 14.30 -0.89
C PRO A 172 3.78 15.40 -0.48
N ILE A 173 4.47 15.21 0.64
CA ILE A 173 5.49 16.13 1.14
C ILE A 173 6.76 15.31 1.30
N ILE A 174 7.88 15.77 0.75
CA ILE A 174 9.19 15.16 1.03
C ILE A 174 9.57 15.46 2.48
N PRO A 175 10.13 14.49 3.24
CA PRO A 175 10.50 14.74 4.62
C PRO A 175 11.40 15.95 4.78
N ALA A 176 11.13 16.81 5.77
CA ALA A 176 11.86 18.06 5.96
C ALA A 176 13.37 17.87 6.24
N TRP A 177 13.78 16.68 6.65
CA TRP A 177 15.19 16.30 6.84
C TRP A 177 15.90 15.89 5.55
N VAL A 178 15.16 15.72 4.44
CA VAL A 178 15.71 15.49 3.10
C VAL A 178 15.96 16.85 2.46
N ASN A 179 17.23 17.25 2.35
CA ASN A 179 17.65 18.40 1.56
C ASN A 179 17.82 18.02 0.07
N ASP A 180 18.13 18.99 -0.77
CA ASP A 180 18.28 18.78 -2.22
C ASP A 180 19.39 17.78 -2.57
N GLU A 181 20.48 17.74 -1.81
CA GLU A 181 21.57 16.78 -2.01
C GLU A 181 21.13 15.34 -1.72
N ILE A 182 20.45 15.11 -0.60
CA ILE A 182 19.90 13.80 -0.26
C ILE A 182 18.83 13.40 -1.28
N LEU A 183 17.95 14.32 -1.65
CA LEU A 183 16.93 14.04 -2.66
C LEU A 183 17.57 13.65 -3.99
N LYS A 184 18.61 14.34 -4.41
CA LYS A 184 19.37 14.01 -5.63
C LYS A 184 19.97 12.61 -5.56
N VAL A 185 20.56 12.21 -4.43
CA VAL A 185 21.07 10.85 -4.23
C VAL A 185 19.96 9.81 -4.32
N LEU A 186 18.79 10.08 -3.70
CA LEU A 186 17.64 9.19 -3.74
C LEU A 186 17.09 9.03 -5.17
N VAL A 187 17.02 10.11 -5.95
CA VAL A 187 16.60 10.10 -7.35
C VAL A 187 17.61 9.35 -8.22
N ASP A 188 18.88 9.77 -8.20
CA ASP A 188 19.89 9.28 -9.14
C ASP A 188 20.25 7.81 -8.91
N ASN A 189 20.35 7.38 -7.64
CA ASN A 189 20.86 6.04 -7.33
C ASN A 189 19.73 5.01 -7.14
N TYR A 190 18.57 5.45 -6.65
CA TYR A 190 17.48 4.57 -6.24
C TYR A 190 16.19 4.76 -7.05
N ASP A 191 16.14 5.72 -7.97
CA ASP A 191 14.94 6.05 -8.76
C ASP A 191 13.72 6.32 -7.85
N VAL A 192 13.95 7.07 -6.76
CA VAL A 192 12.89 7.58 -5.91
C VAL A 192 12.28 8.79 -6.61
N ARG A 193 10.94 8.82 -6.70
CA ARG A 193 10.21 9.86 -7.43
C ARG A 193 9.26 10.59 -6.47
N PRO A 194 9.41 11.90 -6.25
CA PRO A 194 8.34 12.68 -5.63
C PRO A 194 7.06 12.56 -6.47
N ILE A 195 5.90 12.35 -5.83
CA ILE A 195 4.63 12.31 -6.56
C ILE A 195 4.32 13.67 -7.21
N SER A 196 3.62 13.63 -8.35
CA SER A 196 3.11 14.80 -9.06
C SER A 196 1.58 14.88 -8.94
N THR A 197 0.86 14.93 -10.05
CA THR A 197 -0.59 14.75 -10.09
C THR A 197 -0.94 13.28 -10.41
N PRO A 198 -2.13 12.79 -9.98
CA PRO A 198 -2.52 11.41 -10.22
C PRO A 198 -2.47 11.01 -11.71
N LYS A 199 -2.86 11.92 -12.61
CA LYS A 199 -2.88 11.66 -14.06
C LYS A 199 -1.48 11.52 -14.64
N GLU A 200 -0.59 12.45 -14.30
CA GLU A 200 0.80 12.47 -14.79
C GLU A 200 1.58 11.26 -14.29
N ASP A 201 1.41 10.90 -13.02
CA ASP A 201 2.08 9.73 -12.44
C ASP A 201 1.54 8.43 -13.06
N ILE A 202 0.22 8.30 -13.29
CA ILE A 202 -0.35 7.15 -13.98
C ILE A 202 0.17 7.04 -15.41
N GLU A 203 0.22 8.15 -16.15
CA GLU A 203 0.76 8.17 -17.52
C GLU A 203 2.22 7.72 -17.53
N THR A 204 3.04 8.28 -16.65
CA THR A 204 4.47 7.93 -16.52
C THR A 204 4.64 6.45 -16.20
N ILE A 205 3.95 5.96 -15.17
CA ILE A 205 4.02 4.56 -14.73
C ILE A 205 3.55 3.59 -15.82
N CYS A 206 2.45 3.91 -16.51
CA CYS A 206 1.85 3.00 -17.49
C CYS A 206 2.56 3.02 -18.85
N THR A 207 3.25 4.11 -19.19
CA THR A 207 4.03 4.21 -20.45
C THR A 207 5.48 3.77 -20.30
N GLY A 208 5.93 3.44 -19.08
CA GLY A 208 7.28 2.95 -18.81
C GLY A 208 8.36 4.01 -18.95
N LYS A 209 8.00 5.28 -18.69
CA LYS A 209 8.93 6.42 -18.66
C LYS A 209 9.52 6.66 -17.28
#